data_AF-A0A2N2CN56-F1
#
_entry.id   AF-A0A2N2CN56-F1
#
_cell.length_a   1.000
_cell.length_b   1.000
_cell.length_c   1.000
_cell.angle_alpha   90.00
_cell.angle_beta   90.00
_cell.angle_gamma   90.00
#
_symmetry.space_group_name_H-M   'P 1'
#
loop_
_entity.id
_entity.type
_entity.pdbx_description
1 polymer ?
#
loop_
_entity_poly.entity_id
_entity_poly.type
_entity_poly.pdbx_seq_one_letter_code
_entity_poly.pdbx_strand_id
1 'polypeptide(L)'
;MHDDHTHIHEHEHTHDHCSCGEKQAQSSDENLALLNYMLEHNRHHGEDLHELYHSLESAGKAGEAKLVAEAIHYYDHGNEKLAEALKLLGGK
;
A
#
# COMPACT_ATOMS: atom_id res chain seq x y z
N MET A 1 -16.45 -14.35 -20.08
CA MET A 1 -15.64 -13.19 -19.69
C MET A 1 -15.70 -13.11 -18.17
N HIS A 2 -14.85 -13.88 -17.49
CA HIS A 2 -14.61 -13.74 -16.06
C HIS A 2 -13.16 -13.29 -15.99
N ASP A 3 -12.94 -12.01 -15.67
CA ASP A 3 -11.63 -11.52 -15.28
C ASP A 3 -11.37 -12.04 -13.87
N ASP A 4 -10.51 -13.04 -13.80
CA ASP A 4 -9.94 -13.56 -12.57
C ASP A 4 -8.88 -12.56 -12.12
N HIS A 5 -9.26 -11.59 -11.28
CA HIS A 5 -8.30 -10.72 -10.62
C HIS A 5 -7.67 -11.49 -9.45
N THR A 6 -6.76 -12.40 -9.78
CA THR A 6 -5.86 -13.00 -8.81
C THR A 6 -4.89 -11.91 -8.34
N HIS A 7 -5.19 -11.21 -7.24
CA HIS A 7 -4.18 -10.40 -6.55
C HIS A 7 -3.23 -11.33 -5.79
N ILE A 8 -2.34 -11.96 -6.54
CA ILE A 8 -1.20 -12.68 -5.99
C ILE A 8 -0.23 -11.63 -5.45
N HIS A 9 -0.30 -11.37 -4.14
CA HIS A 9 0.78 -10.70 -3.43
C HIS A 9 1.89 -11.73 -3.15
N GLU A 10 2.55 -12.22 -4.20
CA GLU A 10 3.80 -12.97 -4.07
C GLU A 10 4.93 -11.97 -3.86
N HIS A 11 5.05 -11.51 -2.62
CA HIS A 11 6.25 -10.82 -2.17
C HIS A 11 7.25 -11.87 -1.69
N GLU A 12 7.84 -12.61 -2.62
CA GLU A 12 9.12 -13.30 -2.38
C GLU A 12 10.20 -12.22 -2.22
N HIS A 13 10.25 -11.62 -1.04
CA HIS A 13 11.43 -10.91 -0.58
C HIS A 13 12.43 -11.98 -0.09
N THR A 14 13.13 -12.64 -1.02
CA THR A 14 14.36 -13.37 -0.68
C THR A 14 15.44 -12.36 -0.32
N HIS A 15 15.32 -11.77 0.86
CA HIS A 15 16.49 -11.29 1.57
C HIS A 15 17.23 -12.53 2.05
N ASP A 16 18.27 -12.93 1.32
CA ASP A 16 19.28 -13.86 1.84
C ASP A 16 20.01 -13.17 3.00
N HIS A 17 19.35 -13.08 4.16
CA HIS A 17 19.97 -12.68 5.42
C HIS A 17 20.65 -13.92 6.02
N CYS A 18 21.65 -14.41 5.32
CA CYS A 18 22.62 -15.29 5.94
C CYS A 18 23.50 -14.42 6.86
N SER A 19 23.10 -14.26 8.13
CA SER A 19 23.98 -14.21 9.31
C SER A 19 23.17 -13.97 10.59
N CYS A 20 23.03 -15.03 11.37
CA CYS A 20 23.03 -15.04 12.83
C CYS A 20 22.93 -13.69 13.58
N GLY A 21 21.78 -13.46 14.24
CA GLY A 21 21.78 -12.99 15.63
C GLY A 21 21.56 -11.50 15.95
N GLU A 22 21.70 -10.57 15.01
CA GLU A 22 21.42 -9.15 15.26
C GLU A 22 20.58 -8.57 14.12
N LYS A 23 19.42 -7.98 14.42
CA LYS A 23 18.62 -7.25 13.41
C LYS A 23 19.44 -6.03 12.98
N GLN A 24 20.24 -6.18 11.93
CA GLN A 24 20.91 -5.06 11.29
C GLN A 24 19.85 -4.02 10.91
N ALA A 25 20.08 -2.77 11.31
CA ALA A 25 19.22 -1.68 10.89
C ALA A 25 19.16 -1.66 9.36
N GLN A 26 17.95 -1.54 8.80
CA GLN A 26 17.77 -1.42 7.35
C GLN A 26 18.65 -0.29 6.81
N SER A 27 19.35 -0.58 5.72
CA SER A 27 20.18 0.41 5.04
C SER A 27 19.32 1.56 4.51
N SER A 28 19.94 2.72 4.27
CA SER A 28 19.25 3.88 3.71
C SER A 28 18.56 3.55 2.38
N ASP A 29 19.22 2.75 1.54
CA ASP A 29 18.69 2.35 0.23
C ASP A 29 17.49 1.41 0.35
N GLU A 30 17.53 0.46 1.30
CA GLU A 30 16.39 -0.41 1.61
C GLU A 30 15.18 0.38 2.13
N ASN A 31 15.42 1.39 2.97
CA ASN A 31 14.36 2.26 3.48
C ASN A 31 13.71 3.09 2.35
N LEU A 32 14.52 3.64 1.44
CA LEU A 32 14.03 4.38 0.27
C LEU A 32 13.25 3.48 -0.68
N ALA A 33 13.75 2.28 -0.98
CA ALA A 33 13.07 1.32 -1.83
C ALA A 33 11.73 0.91 -1.24
N LEU A 34 11.69 0.62 0.07
CA LEU A 34 10.46 0.25 0.77
C LEU A 34 9.44 1.38 0.76
N LEU A 35 9.83 2.64 1.01
CA LEU A 35 8.90 3.78 0.99
C LEU A 35 8.31 4.02 -0.40
N ASN A 36 9.11 3.93 -1.46
CA ASN A 36 8.61 4.04 -2.83
C ASN A 36 7.61 2.93 -3.15
N TYR A 37 7.93 1.70 -2.76
CA TYR A 37 7.03 0.56 -2.95
C TYR A 37 5.73 0.73 -2.16
N MET A 38 5.79 1.15 -0.89
CA MET A 38 4.59 1.39 -0.07
C MET A 38 3.68 2.47 -0.66
N LEU A 39 4.24 3.55 -1.21
CA LEU A 39 3.46 4.61 -1.85
C LEU A 39 2.69 4.09 -3.07
N GLU A 40 3.36 3.33 -3.94
CA GLU A 40 2.72 2.74 -5.11
C GLU A 40 1.66 1.71 -4.72
N HIS A 41 2.00 0.85 -3.75
CA HIS A 41 1.11 -0.19 -3.26
C HIS A 41 -0.17 0.38 -2.63
N ASN A 42 -0.05 1.42 -1.80
CA ASN A 42 -1.20 2.06 -1.19
C ASN A 42 -2.08 2.80 -2.21
N ARG A 43 -1.51 3.33 -3.29
CA ARG A 43 -2.27 3.95 -4.38
C ARG A 43 -3.13 2.93 -5.10
N HIS A 44 -2.55 1.78 -5.44
CA HIS A 44 -3.29 0.66 -6.03
C HIS A 44 -4.43 0.20 -5.11
N HIS A 45 -4.17 0.04 -3.81
CA HIS A 45 -5.26 -0.25 -2.86
C HIS A 45 -6.36 0.81 -2.83
N GLY A 46 -6.01 2.10 -2.95
CA GLY A 46 -7.00 3.17 -3.07
C GLY A 46 -7.89 3.02 -4.29
N GLU A 47 -7.31 2.63 -5.44
CA GLU A 47 -8.03 2.36 -6.69
C GLU A 47 -8.97 1.14 -6.56
N ASP A 48 -8.48 0.01 -6.03
CA ASP A 48 -9.30 -1.20 -5.79
C ASP A 48 -10.47 -0.91 -4.84
N LEU A 49 -10.23 -0.12 -3.79
CA LEU A 49 -11.26 0.27 -2.83
C LEU A 49 -12.28 1.23 -3.44
N HIS A 50 -11.89 2.06 -4.41
CA HIS A 50 -12.82 2.91 -5.16
C HIS A 50 -13.81 2.07 -5.98
N GLU A 51 -13.36 0.98 -6.60
CA GLU A 51 -14.24 0.04 -7.29
C GLU A 51 -15.22 -0.64 -6.32
N LEU A 52 -14.71 -1.09 -5.16
CA LEU A 52 -15.55 -1.67 -4.10
C LEU A 52 -16.58 -0.66 -3.59
N TYR A 53 -16.19 0.60 -3.38
CA TYR A 53 -17.09 1.67 -2.97
C TYR A 53 -18.29 1.79 -3.92
N HIS A 54 -18.03 1.86 -5.23
CA HIS A 54 -19.10 1.98 -6.24
C HIS A 54 -20.01 0.74 -6.29
N SER A 55 -19.44 -0.45 -6.12
CA SER A 55 -20.19 -1.70 -6.02
C SER A 55 -21.15 -1.69 -4.82
N LEU A 56 -20.68 -1.23 -3.65
CA LEU A 56 -21.49 -1.10 -2.44
C LEU A 56 -22.60 -0.05 -2.58
N GLU A 57 -22.30 1.12 -3.16
CA GLU A 57 -23.31 2.15 -3.44
C GLU A 57 -24.41 1.62 -4.37
N SER A 58 -24.02 0.91 -5.44
CA SER A 58 -24.97 0.32 -6.40
C SER A 58 -25.85 -0.76 -5.76
N ALA A 59 -25.34 -1.44 -4.74
CA ALA A 59 -26.07 -2.44 -3.96
C ALA A 59 -26.95 -1.82 -2.84
N GLY A 60 -26.97 -0.49 -2.69
CA GLY A 60 -27.71 0.21 -1.63
C GLY A 60 -27.09 0.08 -0.23
N LYS A 61 -25.83 -0.35 -0.14
CA LYS A 61 -25.07 -0.56 1.10
C LYS A 61 -24.31 0.71 1.51
N ALA A 62 -25.06 1.78 1.75
CA ALA A 62 -24.48 3.11 1.99
C ALA A 62 -23.60 3.18 3.24
N GLY A 63 -23.91 2.39 4.29
CA GLY A 63 -23.11 2.35 5.52
C GLY A 63 -21.72 1.76 5.29
N GLU A 64 -21.66 0.64 4.58
CA GLU A 64 -20.43 -0.05 4.21
C GLU A 64 -19.61 0.77 3.20
N ALA A 65 -20.27 1.35 2.19
CA ALA A 65 -19.62 2.24 1.23
C ALA A 65 -18.94 3.42 1.94
N LYS A 66 -19.61 4.01 2.94
CA LYS A 66 -19.02 5.09 3.74
C LYS A 66 -17.74 4.65 4.47
N LEU A 67 -17.72 3.46 5.05
CA LEU A 67 -16.52 2.95 5.73
C LEU A 67 -15.36 2.72 4.74
N VAL A 68 -15.65 2.25 3.53
CA VAL A 68 -14.65 2.10 2.47
C VAL A 68 -14.12 3.47 2.02
N ALA A 69 -14.98 4.47 1.86
CA ALA A 69 -14.56 5.83 1.54
C ALA A 69 -13.67 6.44 2.63
N GLU A 70 -13.96 6.18 3.91
CA GLU A 70 -13.11 6.58 5.02
C GLU A 70 -11.74 5.88 4.96
N ALA A 71 -11.70 4.59 4.63
CA ALA A 71 -10.45 3.85 4.44
C ALA A 71 -9.58 4.44 3.32
N ILE A 72 -10.17 4.77 2.17
CA ILE A 72 -9.47 5.44 1.04
C ILE A 72 -8.84 6.75 1.52
N HIS A 73 -9.61 7.58 2.25
CA HIS A 73 -9.08 8.83 2.80
C HIS A 73 -7.89 8.61 3.75
N TYR A 74 -7.90 7.54 4.56
CA TYR A 74 -6.75 7.22 5.41
C TYR A 74 -5.53 6.73 4.61
N TYR A 75 -5.73 6.02 3.50
CA TYR A 75 -4.64 5.68 2.58
C TYR A 75 -4.02 6.93 1.96
N ASP A 76 -4.83 7.86 1.46
CA ASP A 76 -4.35 9.13 0.91
C ASP A 76 -3.55 9.93 1.92
N HIS A 77 -4.08 10.08 3.14
CA HIS A 77 -3.37 10.80 4.20
C HIS A 77 -2.09 10.08 4.64
N GLY A 78 -2.12 8.75 4.72
CA GLY A 78 -0.93 7.94 4.95
C GLY A 78 0.13 8.15 3.87
N ASN A 79 -0.27 8.20 2.61
CA ASN A 79 0.60 8.43 1.47
C ASN A 79 1.25 9.81 1.50
N GLU A 80 0.53 10.85 1.93
CA GLU A 80 1.13 12.18 2.15
C GLU A 80 2.29 12.11 3.16
N LYS A 81 2.12 11.37 4.26
CA LYS A 81 3.16 11.20 5.29
C LYS A 81 4.33 10.34 4.82
N LEU A 82 4.06 9.28 4.08
CA LEU A 82 5.12 8.45 3.49
C LEU A 82 5.92 9.24 2.44
N ALA A 83 5.26 10.08 1.64
CA ALA A 83 5.92 10.95 0.67
C ALA A 83 6.78 12.03 1.36
N GLU A 84 6.32 12.58 2.49
CA GLU A 84 7.11 13.48 3.32
C GLU A 84 8.36 12.78 3.88
N ALA A 85 8.20 11.57 4.42
CA ALA A 85 9.32 10.75 4.90
C ALA A 85 10.32 10.42 3.79
N LEU A 86 9.84 10.05 2.61
CA LEU A 86 10.68 9.77 1.44
C LEU A 86 11.54 10.98 1.07
N LYS A 87 10.96 12.18 1.05
CA LYS A 87 11.70 13.43 0.78
C LYS A 87 12.77 13.72 1.83
N LEU A 88 12.45 13.52 3.12
CA LEU A 88 13.40 13.72 4.21
C LEU A 88 14.59 12.76 4.15
N LEU A 89 14.39 11.56 3.61
CA LEU A 89 15.45 10.56 3.38
C LEU A 89 16.22 10.80 2.07
N GLY A 90 15.92 11.87 1.33
CA GLY A 90 16.59 12.20 0.07
C GLY A 90 16.06 11.43 -1.15
N GLY A 91 14.89 10.81 -1.05
CA GLY A 91 14.14 10.29 -2.19
C GLY A 91 13.66 11.42 -3.11
N LYS A 92 13.58 11.14 -4.41
CA LYS A 92 13.10 12.08 -5.42
C LYS A 92 11.60 11.97 -5.65
#